data_AF-A0AAE1KKU4-F1
#
_entry.id   AF-A0AAE1KKU4-F1
#
_cell.length_a   1.000
_cell.length_b   1.000
_cell.length_c   1.000
_cell.angle_alpha   90.00
_cell.angle_beta   90.00
_cell.angle_gamma   90.00
#
_symmetry.space_group_name_H-M   'P 1'
#
loop_
_entity.id
_entity.type
_entity.pdbx_description
1 polymer ?
#
loop_
_entity_poly.entity_id
_entity_poly.type
_entity_poly.pdbx_seq_one_letter_code
_entity_poly.pdbx_strand_id
1 'polypeptide(L)'
;MACSTKWPPKLESDSSYENWKKDIDIWCELTDLPKKKQALAIHLSLSGRARVATSEIDAADLKQDTGVQTLLVKLDGLFLVDQGRCQFAAFHELYNFRRAGDVNVPKFVAEIEHTYFQFKKQDMELPDSVMAFMLLASCNLSDGEQQLVMSAITDITYANMKSALNRIFAGEICGQKYAPVTACECGEE
;
A
#
# COMPACT_ATOMS: atom_id res chain seq x y z
N MET A 1 24.27 -31.87 -14.08
CA MET A 1 25.06 -30.79 -13.45
C MET A 1 24.32 -30.35 -12.21
N ALA A 2 24.74 -30.80 -11.02
CA ALA A 2 24.09 -30.41 -9.78
C ALA A 2 24.38 -28.92 -9.53
N CYS A 3 23.37 -28.07 -9.72
CA CYS A 3 23.49 -26.64 -9.44
C CYS A 3 23.68 -26.51 -7.93
N SER A 4 24.88 -26.14 -7.49
CA SER A 4 25.24 -26.12 -6.09
C SER A 4 24.42 -25.02 -5.37
N THR A 5 23.37 -25.40 -4.64
CA THR A 5 22.46 -24.52 -3.88
C THR A 5 23.13 -23.93 -2.63
N LYS A 6 24.40 -23.53 -2.73
CA LYS A 6 25.18 -22.94 -1.63
C LYS A 6 24.80 -21.49 -1.36
N TRP A 7 24.13 -20.83 -2.31
CA TRP A 7 23.81 -19.42 -2.23
C TRP A 7 22.35 -19.23 -1.83
N PRO A 8 22.07 -18.55 -0.70
CA PRO A 8 20.72 -18.26 -0.29
C PRO A 8 20.05 -17.24 -1.23
N PRO A 9 18.71 -17.31 -1.37
CA PRO A 9 17.92 -16.28 -2.06
C PRO A 9 18.26 -14.87 -1.57
N LYS A 10 18.31 -13.91 -2.49
CA LYS A 10 18.52 -12.50 -2.17
C LYS A 10 17.20 -11.85 -1.78
N LEU A 11 17.26 -11.00 -0.76
CA LEU A 11 16.16 -10.11 -0.43
C LEU A 11 16.25 -8.87 -1.34
N GLU A 12 15.48 -8.89 -2.43
CA GLU A 12 15.37 -7.76 -3.36
C GLU A 12 14.47 -6.66 -2.77
N SER A 13 14.71 -5.40 -3.13
CA SER A 13 14.00 -4.24 -2.56
C SER A 13 12.52 -4.14 -2.95
N ASP A 14 12.13 -4.76 -4.05
CA ASP A 14 10.79 -4.79 -4.62
C ASP A 14 10.00 -6.07 -4.28
N SER A 15 10.64 -7.02 -3.59
CA SER A 15 10.05 -8.31 -3.26
C SER A 15 9.45 -8.32 -1.86
N SER A 16 8.33 -9.03 -1.70
CA SER A 16 7.71 -9.23 -0.39
C SER A 16 8.64 -10.00 0.55
N TYR A 17 8.91 -9.43 1.72
CA TYR A 17 9.72 -10.07 2.77
C TYR A 17 9.15 -11.43 3.18
N GLU A 18 7.82 -11.57 3.22
CA GLU A 18 7.16 -12.84 3.54
C GLU A 18 7.43 -13.91 2.49
N ASN A 19 7.46 -13.55 1.21
CA ASN A 19 7.79 -14.48 0.13
C ASN A 19 9.27 -14.87 0.19
N TRP A 20 10.16 -13.89 0.39
CA TRP A 20 11.59 -14.17 0.58
C TRP A 20 11.84 -15.09 1.79
N LYS A 21 11.12 -14.90 2.90
CA LYS A 21 11.22 -15.76 4.08
C LYS A 21 10.84 -17.21 3.76
N LYS A 22 9.77 -17.43 2.99
CA LYS A 22 9.38 -18.78 2.50
C LYS A 22 10.48 -19.38 1.62
N ASP A 23 11.09 -18.57 0.75
CA ASP A 23 12.19 -19.03 -0.11
C ASP A 23 13.43 -19.42 0.71
N ILE A 24 13.70 -18.71 1.81
CA ILE A 24 14.76 -19.05 2.76
C ILE A 24 14.47 -20.37 3.47
N ASP A 25 13.23 -20.60 3.91
CA ASP A 25 12.83 -21.87 4.52
C ASP A 25 13.03 -23.04 3.55
N ILE A 26 12.61 -22.89 2.29
CA ILE A 26 12.83 -23.88 1.23
C ILE A 26 14.33 -24.08 0.98
N TRP A 27 15.11 -23.01 0.93
CA TRP A 27 16.56 -23.08 0.74
C TRP A 27 17.26 -23.82 1.88
N CYS A 28 16.84 -23.59 3.13
CA CYS A 28 17.38 -24.26 4.31
C CYS A 28 17.17 -25.78 4.28
N GLU A 29 16.07 -26.25 3.69
CA GLU A 29 15.77 -27.69 3.49
C GLU A 29 16.58 -28.30 2.33
N LEU A 30 16.88 -27.51 1.29
CA LEU A 30 17.57 -27.98 0.09
C LEU A 30 19.10 -27.87 0.14
N THR A 31 19.64 -27.09 1.07
CA THR A 31 21.07 -26.78 1.12
C THR A 31 21.88 -27.84 1.87
N ASP A 32 23.08 -28.15 1.36
CA ASP A 32 24.05 -29.00 2.04
C ASP A 32 24.84 -28.27 3.14
N LEU A 33 24.58 -26.97 3.34
CA LEU A 33 25.23 -26.18 4.38
C LEU A 33 24.81 -26.67 5.77
N PRO A 34 25.76 -26.95 6.69
CA PRO A 34 25.44 -27.26 8.07
C PRO A 34 24.61 -26.14 8.70
N LYS A 35 23.64 -26.46 9.57
CA LYS A 35 22.75 -25.48 10.22
C LYS A 35 23.50 -24.27 10.80
N LYS A 36 24.62 -24.53 11.48
CA LYS A 36 25.55 -23.52 12.05
C LYS A 36 26.18 -22.55 11.05
N LYS A 37 26.09 -22.80 9.75
CA LYS A 37 26.64 -21.95 8.68
C LYS A 37 25.54 -21.29 7.84
N GLN A 38 24.30 -21.76 7.94
CA GLN A 38 23.20 -21.25 7.13
C GLN A 38 22.90 -19.78 7.44
N ALA A 39 22.80 -19.42 8.72
CA ALA A 39 22.51 -18.04 9.13
C ALA A 39 23.62 -17.06 8.69
N LEU A 40 24.89 -17.49 8.76
CA LEU A 40 26.01 -16.70 8.26
C LEU A 40 25.95 -16.50 6.74
N ALA A 41 25.59 -17.53 6.00
CA ALA A 41 25.41 -17.45 4.55
C ALA A 41 24.26 -16.49 4.18
N ILE A 42 23.13 -16.57 4.89
CA ILE A 42 21.99 -15.67 4.71
C ILE A 42 22.41 -14.23 5.04
N HIS A 43 23.04 -14.02 6.20
CA HIS A 43 23.54 -12.69 6.56
C HIS A 43 24.41 -12.09 5.45
N LEU A 44 25.31 -12.88 4.84
CA LEU A 44 26.18 -12.49 3.72
C LEU A 44 25.45 -12.22 2.40
N SER A 45 24.24 -12.72 2.17
CA SER A 45 23.44 -12.36 1.00
C SER A 45 22.59 -11.10 1.21
N LEU A 46 22.37 -10.68 2.46
CA LEU A 46 21.60 -9.48 2.77
C LEU A 46 22.35 -8.19 2.40
N SER A 47 21.58 -7.16 2.05
CA SER A 47 22.07 -5.81 1.78
C SER A 47 21.22 -4.74 2.51
N GLY A 48 21.66 -3.48 2.46
CA GLY A 48 20.92 -2.34 2.99
C GLY A 48 20.51 -2.48 4.46
N ARG A 49 19.27 -2.11 4.78
CA ARG A 49 18.72 -2.13 6.16
C ARG A 49 18.71 -3.52 6.81
N ALA A 50 18.47 -4.57 6.02
CA ALA A 50 18.47 -5.96 6.51
C ALA A 50 19.88 -6.39 6.96
N ARG A 51 20.90 -5.99 6.19
CA ARG A 51 22.31 -6.25 6.53
C ARG A 51 22.74 -5.50 7.78
N VAL A 52 22.36 -4.23 7.90
CA VAL A 52 22.66 -3.41 9.09
C VAL A 52 22.04 -4.04 10.32
N ALA A 53 20.73 -4.35 10.29
CA ALA A 53 20.01 -4.91 11.44
C ALA A 53 20.55 -6.27 11.88
N THR A 54 20.95 -7.13 10.94
CA THR A 54 21.53 -8.46 11.28
C THR A 54 22.99 -8.38 11.72
N SER A 55 23.71 -7.30 11.45
CA SER A 55 25.08 -7.09 11.94
C SER A 55 25.14 -6.80 13.44
N GLU A 56 24.01 -6.47 14.06
CA GLU A 56 23.90 -6.28 15.51
C GLU A 56 23.85 -7.62 16.27
N ILE A 57 23.63 -8.73 15.57
CA ILE A 57 23.61 -10.08 16.16
C ILE A 57 25.04 -10.59 16.26
N ASP A 58 25.44 -11.14 17.41
CA ASP A 58 26.77 -11.71 17.57
C ASP A 58 26.97 -12.90 16.61
N ALA A 59 28.16 -13.00 16.02
CA ALA A 59 28.51 -14.10 15.13
C ALA A 59 28.44 -15.47 15.83
N ALA A 60 28.65 -15.52 17.15
CA ALA A 60 28.50 -16.73 17.95
C ALA A 60 27.05 -17.23 17.98
N ASP A 61 26.08 -16.31 18.04
CA ASP A 61 24.64 -16.63 18.05
C ASP A 61 24.17 -17.08 16.65
N LEU A 62 24.69 -16.44 15.59
CA LEU A 62 24.44 -16.89 14.22
C LEU A 62 25.04 -18.26 13.90
N LYS A 63 26.09 -18.67 14.63
CA LYS A 63 26.78 -19.97 14.43
C LYS A 63 26.09 -21.13 15.17
N GLN A 64 24.90 -20.92 15.72
CA GLN A 64 24.11 -21.97 16.38
C GLN A 64 23.21 -22.72 15.38
N ASP A 65 22.68 -23.88 15.79
CA ASP A 65 21.70 -24.60 14.98
C ASP A 65 20.36 -23.83 14.87
N THR A 66 20.12 -22.90 15.79
CA THR A 66 19.00 -21.94 15.84
C THR A 66 19.36 -20.58 15.21
N GLY A 67 20.54 -20.44 14.60
CA GLY A 67 21.02 -19.16 14.08
C GLY A 67 20.09 -18.55 13.03
N VAL A 68 19.49 -19.38 12.17
CA VAL A 68 18.55 -18.92 11.13
C VAL A 68 17.29 -18.35 11.78
N GLN A 69 16.74 -19.02 12.79
CA GLN A 69 15.58 -18.53 13.53
C GLN A 69 15.89 -17.18 14.21
N THR A 70 17.06 -17.05 14.83
CA THR A 70 17.50 -15.80 15.48
C THR A 70 17.58 -14.64 14.49
N LEU A 71 18.14 -14.91 13.31
CA LEU A 71 18.22 -13.95 12.22
C LEU A 71 16.84 -13.56 11.70
N LEU A 72 15.95 -14.54 11.46
CA LEU A 72 14.58 -14.29 11.00
C LEU A 72 13.76 -13.51 12.02
N VAL A 73 13.90 -13.76 13.33
CA VAL A 73 13.22 -12.99 14.38
C VAL A 73 13.60 -11.50 14.33
N LYS A 74 14.90 -11.20 14.13
CA LYS A 74 15.38 -9.82 13.99
C LYS A 74 14.81 -9.15 12.74
N LEU A 75 14.78 -9.87 11.62
CA LEU A 75 14.24 -9.36 10.36
C LEU A 75 12.71 -9.24 10.39
N ASP A 76 11.99 -10.16 11.05
CA ASP A 76 10.55 -10.09 11.26
C ASP A 76 10.17 -8.81 12.02
N GLY A 77 10.90 -8.50 13.10
CA GLY A 77 10.71 -7.27 13.86
C GLY A 77 10.96 -5.99 13.05
N LEU A 78 11.76 -6.07 11.99
CA LEU A 78 12.06 -4.94 11.12
C LEU A 78 11.05 -4.82 9.96
N PHE A 79 10.75 -5.91 9.27
CA PHE A 79 9.96 -5.89 8.04
C PHE A 79 8.47 -6.13 8.26
N LEU A 80 8.07 -6.99 9.21
CA LEU A 80 6.64 -7.22 9.46
C LEU A 80 6.00 -6.08 10.26
N VAL A 81 6.76 -5.45 11.18
CA VAL A 81 6.29 -4.26 11.91
C VAL A 81 6.13 -3.08 10.94
N ASP A 82 7.08 -2.88 10.04
CA ASP A 82 6.97 -1.84 9.03
C ASP A 82 5.86 -2.14 8.02
N GLN A 83 5.71 -3.38 7.56
CA GLN A 83 4.63 -3.77 6.66
C GLN A 83 3.27 -3.56 7.30
N GLY A 84 3.05 -4.00 8.55
CA GLY A 84 1.79 -3.79 9.25
C GLY A 84 1.49 -2.30 9.46
N ARG A 85 2.50 -1.47 9.73
CA ARG A 85 2.35 -0.01 9.82
C ARG A 85 2.03 0.62 8.47
N CYS A 86 2.69 0.20 7.40
CA CYS A 86 2.42 0.66 6.03
C CYS A 86 1.02 0.25 5.56
N GLN A 87 0.62 -0.99 5.82
CA GLN A 87 -0.73 -1.49 5.54
C GLN A 87 -1.78 -0.71 6.32
N PHE A 88 -1.58 -0.52 7.63
CA PHE A 88 -2.49 0.27 8.45
C PHE A 88 -2.56 1.73 8.00
N ALA A 89 -1.43 2.35 7.66
CA ALA A 89 -1.40 3.72 7.15
C ALA A 89 -2.17 3.84 5.82
N ALA A 90 -1.92 2.94 4.86
CA ALA A 90 -2.62 2.92 3.58
C ALA A 90 -4.13 2.65 3.73
N PHE A 91 -4.51 1.72 4.62
CA PHE A 91 -5.92 1.48 4.96
C PHE A 91 -6.56 2.71 5.60
N HIS A 92 -5.90 3.31 6.59
CA HIS A 92 -6.40 4.49 7.29
C HIS A 92 -6.55 5.69 6.35
N GLU A 93 -5.60 5.89 5.44
CA GLU A 93 -5.66 6.92 4.41
C GLU A 93 -6.85 6.68 3.48
N LEU A 94 -7.01 5.47 2.94
CA LEU A 94 -8.14 5.12 2.07
C LEU A 94 -9.49 5.24 2.79
N TYR A 95 -9.59 4.73 4.02
CA TYR A 95 -10.83 4.68 4.78
C TYR A 95 -11.29 6.06 5.24
N ASN A 96 -10.36 6.96 5.58
CA ASN A 96 -10.67 8.32 6.01
C ASN A 96 -10.64 9.33 4.86
N PHE A 97 -10.30 8.91 3.64
CA PHE A 97 -10.35 9.79 2.48
C PHE A 97 -11.79 10.27 2.27
N ARG A 98 -12.02 11.58 2.38
CA ARG A 98 -13.33 12.21 2.21
C ARG A 98 -13.17 13.45 1.34
N ARG A 99 -14.12 13.66 0.44
CA ARG A 99 -14.16 14.85 -0.43
C ARG A 99 -14.47 16.08 0.43
N ALA A 100 -13.62 17.10 0.36
CA ALA A 100 -13.95 18.42 0.87
C ALA A 100 -14.98 19.08 -0.07
N GLY A 101 -15.94 19.83 0.48
CA GLY A 101 -17.11 20.32 -0.27
C GLY A 101 -16.80 21.20 -1.49
N ASP A 102 -15.61 21.79 -1.52
CA ASP A 102 -15.06 22.66 -2.57
C ASP A 102 -14.30 21.91 -3.68
N VAL A 103 -14.00 20.62 -3.50
CA VAL A 103 -13.23 19.84 -4.47
C VAL A 103 -14.16 19.20 -5.51
N ASN A 104 -13.88 19.45 -6.78
CA ASN A 104 -14.60 18.85 -7.91
C ASN A 104 -14.57 17.30 -7.86
N VAL A 105 -15.74 16.68 -8.10
CA VAL A 105 -15.92 15.22 -7.98
C VAL A 105 -14.96 14.42 -8.89
N PRO A 106 -14.83 14.70 -10.20
CA PRO A 106 -13.82 14.08 -11.06
C PRO A 106 -12.37 14.14 -10.54
N LYS A 107 -11.95 15.28 -9.97
CA LYS A 107 -10.60 15.41 -9.39
C LYS A 107 -10.44 14.51 -8.17
N PHE A 108 -11.45 14.47 -7.30
CA PHE A 108 -11.47 13.59 -6.14
C PHE A 108 -11.41 12.10 -6.52
N VAL A 109 -12.11 11.70 -7.58
CA VAL A 109 -12.08 10.32 -8.10
C VAL A 109 -10.68 9.90 -8.55
N ALA A 110 -9.91 10.81 -9.16
CA ALA A 110 -8.52 10.51 -9.53
C ALA A 110 -7.59 10.37 -8.30
N GLU A 111 -7.80 11.18 -7.26
CA GLU A 111 -7.00 11.11 -6.03
C GLU A 111 -7.26 9.82 -5.25
N ILE A 112 -8.52 9.41 -5.08
CA ILE A 112 -8.85 8.14 -4.41
C ILE A 112 -8.38 6.91 -5.21
N GLU A 113 -8.33 6.99 -6.54
CA GLU A 113 -7.71 5.96 -7.38
C GLU A 113 -6.22 5.81 -7.08
N HIS A 114 -5.52 6.94 -6.88
CA HIS A 114 -4.12 6.90 -6.50
C HIS A 114 -3.93 6.22 -5.13
N THR A 115 -4.72 6.60 -4.14
CA THR A 115 -4.66 5.99 -2.80
C THR A 115 -5.01 4.50 -2.86
N TYR A 116 -6.00 4.09 -3.66
CA TYR A 116 -6.35 2.68 -3.84
C TYR A 116 -5.24 1.88 -4.54
N PHE A 117 -4.51 2.48 -5.49
CA PHE A 117 -3.34 1.86 -6.09
C PHE A 117 -2.21 1.64 -5.06
N GLN A 118 -2.00 2.59 -4.16
CA GLN A 118 -1.02 2.41 -3.07
C GLN A 118 -1.46 1.35 -2.06
N PHE A 119 -2.77 1.27 -1.78
CA PHE A 119 -3.36 0.21 -0.97
C PHE A 119 -3.12 -1.18 -1.58
N LYS A 120 -3.36 -1.33 -2.89
CA LYS A 120 -3.09 -2.57 -3.64
C LYS A 120 -1.62 -2.99 -3.64
N LYS A 121 -0.69 -2.03 -3.65
CA LYS A 121 0.75 -2.33 -3.58
C LYS A 121 1.18 -3.00 -2.27
N GLN A 122 0.37 -2.88 -1.20
CA GLN A 122 0.65 -3.51 0.09
C GLN A 122 0.04 -4.92 0.20
N ASP A 123 -0.25 -5.56 -0.93
CA ASP A 123 -0.93 -6.85 -1.06
C ASP A 123 -2.32 -6.87 -0.38
N MET A 124 -2.99 -5.72 -0.34
CA MET A 124 -4.35 -5.59 0.18
C MET A 124 -5.36 -5.39 -0.95
N GLU A 125 -6.41 -6.20 -0.98
CA GLU A 125 -7.48 -6.10 -1.97
C GLU A 125 -8.84 -5.98 -1.29
N LEU A 126 -9.70 -5.14 -1.86
CA LEU A 126 -11.10 -5.02 -1.44
C LEU A 126 -12.00 -5.62 -2.52
N PRO A 127 -13.11 -6.27 -2.13
CA PRO A 127 -14.14 -6.66 -3.08
C PRO A 127 -14.62 -5.46 -3.88
N ASP A 128 -14.84 -5.65 -5.18
CA ASP A 128 -15.14 -4.56 -6.10
C ASP A 128 -16.40 -3.75 -5.72
N SER A 129 -17.42 -4.45 -5.19
CA SER A 129 -18.64 -3.85 -4.66
C SER A 129 -18.38 -2.99 -3.42
N VAL A 130 -17.51 -3.44 -2.51
CA VAL A 130 -17.14 -2.69 -1.29
C VAL A 130 -16.40 -1.42 -1.66
N MET A 131 -15.47 -1.50 -2.62
CA MET A 131 -14.74 -0.33 -3.10
C MET A 131 -15.68 0.68 -3.80
N ALA A 132 -16.69 0.20 -4.54
CA ALA A 132 -17.72 1.05 -5.14
C ALA A 132 -18.53 1.81 -4.07
N PHE A 133 -18.94 1.14 -2.99
CA PHE A 133 -19.66 1.79 -1.89
C PHE A 133 -18.76 2.75 -1.10
N MET A 134 -17.49 2.40 -0.87
CA MET A 134 -16.52 3.31 -0.23
C MET A 134 -16.30 4.57 -1.07
N LEU A 135 -16.21 4.44 -2.40
CA LEU A 135 -16.11 5.58 -3.30
C LEU A 135 -17.34 6.49 -3.16
N LEU A 136 -18.55 5.93 -3.20
CA LEU A 136 -19.78 6.71 -3.07
C LEU A 136 -19.87 7.42 -1.71
N ALA A 137 -19.57 6.71 -0.62
CA ALA A 137 -19.59 7.27 0.74
C ALA A 137 -18.50 8.35 0.93
N SER A 138 -17.35 8.19 0.29
CA SER A 138 -16.24 9.13 0.41
C SER A 138 -16.44 10.44 -0.36
N CYS A 139 -17.30 10.45 -1.39
CA CYS A 139 -17.68 11.67 -2.11
C CYS A 139 -18.50 12.67 -1.28
N ASN A 140 -19.00 12.27 -0.09
CA ASN A 140 -19.77 13.10 0.83
C ASN A 140 -20.94 13.84 0.12
N LEU A 141 -21.68 13.09 -0.69
CA LEU A 141 -22.84 13.58 -1.43
C LEU A 141 -24.09 13.53 -0.55
N SER A 142 -25.07 14.39 -0.85
CA SER A 142 -26.40 14.33 -0.23
C SER A 142 -27.15 13.04 -0.59
N ASP A 143 -28.12 12.64 0.22
CA ASP A 143 -28.90 11.41 -0.01
C ASP A 143 -29.56 11.38 -1.40
N GLY A 144 -30.02 12.54 -1.90
CA GLY A 144 -30.61 12.66 -3.23
C GLY A 144 -29.61 12.43 -4.36
N GLU A 145 -28.39 12.96 -4.22
CA GLU A 145 -27.30 12.76 -5.18
C GLU A 145 -26.80 11.31 -5.17
N GLN A 146 -26.73 10.68 -3.99
CA GLN A 146 -26.38 9.27 -3.87
C GLN A 146 -27.42 8.38 -4.58
N GLN A 147 -28.72 8.65 -4.41
CA GLN A 147 -29.77 7.92 -5.12
C GLN A 147 -29.69 8.11 -6.63
N LEU A 148 -29.35 9.32 -7.10
CA LEU A 148 -29.18 9.59 -8.52
C LEU A 148 -28.03 8.75 -9.11
N VAL A 149 -26.88 8.70 -8.43
CA VAL A 149 -25.74 7.84 -8.84
C VAL A 149 -26.13 6.36 -8.83
N MET A 150 -26.80 5.89 -7.78
CA MET A 150 -27.24 4.49 -7.66
C MET A 150 -28.24 4.09 -8.75
N SER A 151 -29.15 4.99 -9.14
CA SER A 151 -30.12 4.74 -10.22
C SER A 151 -29.46 4.64 -11.60
N ALA A 152 -28.28 5.24 -11.76
CA ALA A 152 -27.56 5.34 -13.02
C ALA A 152 -26.67 4.11 -13.32
N ILE A 153 -26.60 3.17 -12.38
CA ILE A 153 -25.72 1.99 -12.40
C ILE A 153 -26.59 0.72 -12.45
N THR A 154 -26.26 -0.19 -13.37
CA THR A 154 -26.91 -1.50 -13.49
C THR A 154 -26.25 -2.56 -12.60
N ASP A 155 -24.91 -2.57 -12.58
CA ASP A 155 -24.10 -3.52 -11.81
C ASP A 155 -23.15 -2.77 -10.88
N ILE A 156 -23.12 -3.18 -9.60
CA ILE A 156 -22.33 -2.53 -8.54
C ILE A 156 -20.87 -2.97 -8.67
N THR A 157 -20.16 -2.29 -9.56
CA THR A 157 -18.72 -2.42 -9.77
C THR A 157 -18.03 -1.09 -9.58
N TYR A 158 -16.74 -1.11 -9.22
CA TYR A 158 -15.96 0.11 -9.02
C TYR A 158 -15.91 0.96 -10.30
N ALA A 159 -15.72 0.30 -11.45
CA ALA A 159 -15.64 0.95 -12.75
C ALA A 159 -16.97 1.64 -13.15
N ASN A 160 -18.10 0.99 -12.90
CA ASN A 160 -19.41 1.57 -13.19
C ASN A 160 -19.73 2.74 -12.26
N MET A 161 -19.39 2.63 -10.98
CA MET A 161 -19.58 3.70 -9.99
C MET A 161 -18.78 4.95 -10.34
N LYS A 162 -17.49 4.78 -10.68
CA LYS A 162 -16.64 5.87 -11.17
C LYS A 162 -17.20 6.51 -12.44
N SER A 163 -17.65 5.70 -13.39
CA SER A 163 -18.21 6.20 -14.65
C SER A 163 -19.51 6.97 -14.44
N ALA A 164 -20.37 6.51 -13.52
CA ALA A 164 -21.60 7.21 -13.16
C ALA A 164 -21.31 8.54 -12.47
N LEU A 165 -20.40 8.57 -11.49
CA LEU A 165 -19.98 9.80 -10.80
C LEU A 165 -19.43 10.83 -11.79
N ASN A 166 -18.51 10.42 -12.66
CA ASN A 166 -17.97 11.31 -13.67
C ASN A 166 -19.05 11.78 -14.65
N ARG A 167 -19.98 10.93 -15.07
CA ARG A 167 -21.06 11.31 -16.00
C ARG A 167 -22.02 12.33 -15.39
N ILE A 168 -22.38 12.17 -14.12
CA ILE A 168 -23.35 13.01 -13.41
C ILE A 168 -22.71 14.36 -13.05
N PHE A 169 -21.47 14.35 -12.58
CA PHE A 169 -20.79 15.54 -12.06
C PHE A 169 -19.77 16.17 -13.03
N ALA A 170 -19.60 15.64 -14.25
CA ALA A 170 -18.76 16.26 -15.29
C ALA A 170 -19.22 17.67 -15.67
N GLY A 171 -20.49 18.02 -15.42
CA GLY A 171 -21.05 19.35 -15.71
C GLY A 171 -20.49 20.48 -14.84
N GLU A 172 -19.83 20.20 -13.72
CA GLU A 172 -19.26 21.23 -12.83
C GLU A 172 -18.01 21.92 -13.40
N ILE A 173 -17.49 21.45 -14.55
CA ILE A 173 -16.31 22.03 -15.21
C ILE A 173 -16.64 23.38 -15.90
N CYS A 174 -17.92 23.75 -16.07
CA CYS A 174 -18.33 25.00 -16.75
C CYS A 174 -19.13 25.97 -15.84
N GLY A 175 -18.78 26.01 -14.55
CA GLY A 175 -19.56 26.72 -13.54
C GLY A 175 -18.84 27.80 -12.73
N GLN A 176 -17.61 28.21 -13.07
CA GLN A 176 -17.04 29.42 -12.46
C GLN A 176 -17.51 30.66 -13.21
N LYS A 177 -18.69 31.16 -12.82
CA LYS A 177 -18.99 32.58 -12.91
C LYS A 177 -17.91 33.31 -12.08
N TYR A 178 -16.96 33.95 -12.76
CA TYR A 178 -16.17 34.99 -12.15
C TYR A 178 -17.14 36.09 -11.70
N ALA A 179 -17.38 36.19 -10.39
CA ALA A 179 -17.99 37.38 -9.82
C ALA A 179 -17.00 38.54 -10.00
N PRO A 180 -17.45 39.73 -10.46
CA PRO A 180 -16.60 40.90 -10.45
C PRO A 180 -16.25 41.21 -8.99
N VAL A 181 -14.95 41.33 -8.72
CA VAL A 181 -14.44 41.81 -7.44
C VAL A 181 -15.01 43.22 -7.25
N THR A 182 -15.98 43.35 -6.34
CA THR A 182 -16.39 44.64 -5.81
C THR A 182 -15.17 45.23 -5.12
N ALA A 183 -14.58 46.24 -5.74
CA ALA A 183 -13.56 47.06 -5.11
C ALA A 183 -14.18 47.67 -3.85
N CYS A 184 -13.58 47.34 -2.69
CA CYS A 184 -13.82 48.03 -1.44
C CYS A 184 -13.66 49.53 -1.66
N GLU A 185 -14.68 50.28 -1.28
CA GLU A 185 -14.53 51.64 -0.83
C GLU A 185 -13.53 51.65 0.34
N CYS A 186 -12.38 52.30 0.16
CA CYS A 186 -11.64 52.93 1.24
C CYS A 186 -11.49 54.40 0.83
N GLY A 187 -12.23 55.26 1.53
CA GLY A 187 -12.18 56.70 1.36
C GLY A 187 -10.92 57.33 1.96
N GLU A 188 -10.82 58.63 1.64
CA GLU A 188 -10.25 59.72 2.43
C GLU A 188 -8.75 59.65 2.75
N GLU A 189 -7.96 60.51 2.08
CA GLU A 189 -7.51 61.82 2.60
C GLU A 189 -7.06 62.74 1.45
#